data_AF-A0A8S2RL72-F1
#
_entry.id   AF-A0A8S2RL72-F1
#
_cell.length_a   1.000
_cell.length_b   1.000
_cell.length_c   1.000
_cell.angle_alpha   90.00
_cell.angle_beta   90.00
_cell.angle_gamma   90.00
#
_symmetry.space_group_name_H-M   'P 1'
#
loop_
_entity.id
_entity.type
_entity.pdbx_description
1 polymer ?
#
loop_
_entity_poly.entity_id
_entity_poly.type
_entity_poly.pdbx_seq_one_letter_code
_entity_poly.pdbx_strand_id
1 'polypeptide(L)'
;EQKLIFISNELGTLTRLINTFICLLYPFSWPHTYIPILPALMLDIIQAPTPYIIGILRSCESYLSRNDEFLSQDNSDILIVDIDHDRIRSLNDYLSNQSYRGSAENLN
;
A
#
# COMPACT_ATOMS: atom_id res chain seq x y z
N GLU A 1 -8.52 -11.76 -7.50
CA GLU A 1 -8.69 -10.30 -7.41
C GLU A 1 -7.56 -9.75 -6.54
N GLN A 2 -6.98 -8.59 -6.87
CA GLN A 2 -5.79 -8.07 -6.17
C GLN A 2 -6.13 -6.94 -5.21
N LYS A 3 -5.32 -6.80 -4.17
CA LYS A 3 -5.36 -5.71 -3.18
C LYS A 3 -4.27 -4.70 -3.53
N LEU A 4 -4.63 -3.45 -3.75
CA LEU A 4 -3.69 -2.39 -4.17
C LEU A 4 -3.48 -1.38 -3.05
N ILE A 5 -2.23 -1.17 -2.67
CA ILE A 5 -1.79 -0.14 -1.71
C ILE A 5 -0.87 0.84 -2.42
N PHE A 6 -1.34 2.05 -2.62
CA PHE A 6 -0.54 3.15 -3.16
C PHE A 6 0.18 3.87 -2.03
N ILE A 7 1.47 4.17 -2.22
CA ILE A 7 2.30 4.87 -1.23
C ILE A 7 2.95 6.09 -1.89
N SER A 8 2.84 7.25 -1.22
CA SER A 8 3.54 8.48 -1.58
C SER A 8 3.82 9.34 -0.35
N ASN A 9 4.79 10.25 -0.47
CA ASN A 9 5.02 11.34 0.47
C ASN A 9 3.95 12.46 0.36
N GLU A 10 3.23 12.57 -0.76
CA GLU A 10 2.28 13.66 -1.00
C GLU A 10 0.82 13.17 -1.11
N LEU A 11 -0.05 13.69 -0.24
CA LEU A 11 -1.50 13.42 -0.24
C LEU A 11 -2.18 13.79 -1.56
N GLY A 12 -1.78 14.92 -2.15
CA GLY A 12 -2.36 15.41 -3.40
C GLY A 12 -2.12 14.45 -4.56
N THR A 13 -0.91 13.87 -4.61
CA THR A 13 -0.51 12.88 -5.61
C THR A 13 -1.28 11.56 -5.45
N LEU A 14 -1.39 11.02 -4.23
CA LEU A 14 -2.20 9.82 -3.95
C LEU A 14 -3.65 9.99 -4.39
N THR A 15 -4.28 11.09 -3.98
CA THR A 15 -5.69 11.37 -4.29
C THR A 15 -5.93 11.47 -5.79
N ARG A 16 -5.07 12.21 -6.51
CA ARG A 16 -5.19 12.37 -7.96
C ARG A 16 -4.99 11.04 -8.69
N LEU A 17 -3.99 10.27 -8.32
CA LEU A 17 -3.70 8.99 -8.98
C LEU A 17 -4.81 7.98 -8.76
N ILE A 18 -5.28 7.81 -7.52
CA ILE A 18 -6.34 6.83 -7.22
C ILE A 18 -7.65 7.24 -7.91
N ASN A 19 -8.03 8.51 -7.90
CA ASN A 19 -9.21 8.97 -8.62
C ASN A 19 -9.07 8.76 -10.14
N THR A 20 -7.90 9.07 -10.70
CA THR A 20 -7.63 8.84 -12.13
C THR A 20 -7.71 7.35 -12.46
N PHE A 21 -7.16 6.49 -11.61
CA PHE A 21 -7.21 5.04 -11.76
C PHE A 21 -8.67 4.53 -11.81
N ILE A 22 -9.53 5.02 -10.92
CA ILE A 22 -10.96 4.70 -10.95
C ILE A 22 -11.62 5.21 -12.24
N CYS A 23 -11.31 6.43 -12.69
CA CYS A 23 -11.83 6.96 -13.96
C CYS A 23 -11.40 6.12 -15.18
N LEU A 24 -10.19 5.58 -15.17
CA LEU A 24 -9.67 4.71 -16.24
C LEU A 24 -10.39 3.37 -16.33
N LEU A 25 -11.15 2.96 -15.30
CA LEU A 25 -11.95 1.74 -15.36
C LEU A 25 -13.18 1.88 -16.26
N TYR A 26 -13.58 3.09 -16.65
CA TYR A 26 -14.75 3.32 -17.50
C TYR A 26 -14.72 2.42 -18.77
N PRO A 27 -15.84 1.76 -19.13
CA PRO A 27 -17.19 1.88 -18.56
C PRO A 27 -17.45 1.03 -17.31
N PHE A 28 -16.45 0.30 -16.82
CA PHE A 28 -16.56 -0.52 -15.62
C PHE A 28 -16.46 0.34 -14.35
N SER A 29 -17.12 -0.15 -13.30
CA SER A 29 -17.05 0.44 -11.96
C SER A 29 -16.29 -0.48 -11.04
N TRP A 30 -15.46 0.08 -10.15
CA TRP A 30 -14.85 -0.67 -9.07
C TRP A 30 -15.92 -0.99 -8.00
N PRO A 31 -16.24 -2.27 -7.75
CA PRO A 31 -17.35 -2.63 -6.84
C PRO A 31 -16.89 -2.77 -5.38
N HIS A 32 -15.58 -2.73 -5.12
CA HIS A 32 -15.01 -2.96 -3.79
C HIS A 32 -14.59 -1.65 -3.10
N THR A 33 -14.04 -1.80 -1.90
CA THR A 33 -13.52 -0.68 -1.11
C THR A 33 -12.46 0.09 -1.90
N TYR A 34 -12.64 1.40 -2.01
CA TYR A 34 -11.59 2.31 -2.45
C TYR A 34 -11.47 3.48 -1.46
N ILE A 35 -10.27 3.74 -0.97
CA ILE A 35 -9.99 4.79 0.02
C ILE A 35 -8.75 5.56 -0.46
N PRO A 36 -8.92 6.70 -1.16
CA PRO A 36 -7.80 7.44 -1.75
C PRO A 36 -6.73 7.88 -0.73
N ILE A 37 -7.14 8.15 0.51
CA ILE A 37 -6.23 8.44 1.63
C ILE A 37 -6.79 7.72 2.85
N LEU A 38 -6.09 6.70 3.33
CA LEU A 38 -6.41 5.96 4.55
C LEU A 38 -5.72 6.63 5.75
N PRO A 39 -6.47 7.10 6.76
CA PRO A 39 -5.89 7.64 7.99
C PRO A 39 -5.10 6.57 8.76
N ALA A 40 -4.05 6.98 9.47
CA ALA A 40 -3.20 6.08 10.25
C ALA A 40 -3.96 5.24 11.30
N LEU A 41 -5.05 5.78 11.86
CA LEU A 41 -5.88 5.08 12.85
C LEU A 41 -6.66 3.91 12.26
N MET A 42 -6.78 3.82 10.93
CA MET A 42 -7.62 2.83 10.23
C MET A 42 -6.78 1.83 9.42
N LEU A 43 -5.48 1.69 9.72
CA LEU A 43 -4.58 0.81 8.96
C LEU A 43 -4.94 -0.68 9.07
N ASP A 44 -5.71 -1.07 10.09
CA ASP A 44 -6.24 -2.44 10.23
C ASP A 44 -7.11 -2.88 9.03
N ILE A 45 -7.67 -1.94 8.25
CA ILE A 45 -8.44 -2.23 7.03
C ILE A 45 -7.62 -3.01 5.98
N ILE A 46 -6.29 -2.89 6.01
CA ILE A 46 -5.38 -3.58 5.08
C ILE A 46 -5.53 -5.11 5.18
N GLN A 47 -5.95 -5.61 6.33
CA GLN A 47 -6.16 -7.05 6.55
C GLN A 47 -7.49 -7.58 6.00
N ALA A 48 -8.32 -6.71 5.40
CA ALA A 48 -9.60 -7.14 4.85
C ALA A 48 -9.42 -8.28 3.83
N PRO A 49 -10.26 -9.33 3.87
CA PRO A 49 -10.14 -10.46 2.95
C PRO A 49 -10.58 -10.11 1.52
N THR A 50 -11.35 -9.04 1.36
CA THR A 50 -11.85 -8.56 0.08
C THR A 50 -10.81 -7.70 -0.66
N PRO A 51 -10.89 -7.60 -1.99
CA PRO A 51 -10.08 -6.64 -2.75
C PRO A 51 -10.32 -5.20 -2.28
N TYR A 52 -9.29 -4.38 -2.41
CA TYR A 52 -9.37 -2.96 -2.10
C TYR A 52 -8.37 -2.15 -2.92
N ILE A 53 -8.62 -0.85 -3.01
CA ILE A 53 -7.68 0.16 -3.50
C ILE A 53 -7.51 1.19 -2.40
N ILE A 54 -6.31 1.32 -1.84
CA ILE A 54 -6.07 2.26 -0.74
C ILE A 54 -4.82 3.09 -1.00
N GLY A 55 -4.84 4.33 -0.57
CA GLY A 55 -3.66 5.19 -0.52
C GLY A 55 -3.21 5.40 0.92
N ILE A 56 -1.93 5.17 1.20
CA ILE A 56 -1.33 5.49 2.51
C ILE A 56 -0.18 6.48 2.32
N LEU A 57 -0.01 7.37 3.29
CA LEU A 57 1.19 8.19 3.34
C LEU A 57 2.40 7.34 3.69
N ARG A 58 3.56 7.67 3.10
CA ARG A 58 4.83 7.02 3.43
C ARG A 58 5.16 7.08 4.92
N SER A 59 4.75 8.13 5.63
CA SER A 59 4.92 8.21 7.09
C SER A 59 4.22 7.08 7.86
N CYS A 60 3.19 6.47 7.27
CA CYS A 60 2.43 5.36 7.84
C CYS A 60 2.95 3.98 7.42
N GLU A 61 3.95 3.92 6.54
CA GLU A 61 4.51 2.67 5.99
C GLU A 61 5.04 1.72 7.07
N SER A 62 5.54 2.27 8.18
CA SER A 62 6.06 1.47 9.31
C SER A 62 5.03 0.52 9.92
N TYR A 63 3.74 0.77 9.73
CA TYR A 63 2.69 -0.17 10.17
C TYR A 63 2.76 -1.50 9.40
N LEU A 64 3.11 -1.47 8.11
CA LEU A 64 3.23 -2.67 7.28
C LEU A 64 4.36 -3.58 7.76
N SER A 65 5.49 -2.99 8.16
CA SER A 65 6.67 -3.74 8.61
C SER A 65 6.64 -4.17 10.07
N ARG A 66 5.83 -3.50 10.91
CA ARG A 66 5.70 -3.81 12.34
C ARG A 66 4.59 -4.80 12.67
N ASN A 67 3.72 -5.11 11.72
CA ASN A 67 2.64 -6.08 11.93
C ASN A 67 3.14 -7.49 11.63
N ASP A 68 3.34 -8.28 12.69
CA ASP A 68 3.81 -9.67 12.60
C ASP A 68 2.88 -10.57 11.76
N GLU A 69 1.59 -10.21 11.66
CA GLU A 69 0.62 -10.91 10.82
C GLU A 69 0.96 -10.81 9.33
N PHE A 70 1.46 -9.67 8.85
CA PHE A 70 1.88 -9.53 7.44
C PHE A 70 3.16 -10.30 7.14
N LEU A 71 4.01 -10.53 8.15
CA LEU A 71 5.25 -11.30 8.01
C LEU A 71 5.01 -12.82 8.04
N SER A 72 3.92 -13.26 8.69
CA SER A 72 3.61 -14.68 8.90
C SER A 72 2.64 -15.26 7.88
N GLN A 73 2.00 -14.43 7.06
CA GLN A 73 1.05 -14.85 6.02
C GLN A 73 1.61 -14.65 4.61
N ASP A 74 1.15 -15.46 3.65
CA ASP A 74 1.41 -15.22 2.24
C ASP A 74 0.51 -14.10 1.73
N ASN A 75 1.09 -12.90 1.58
CA ASN A 75 0.41 -11.69 1.11
C ASN A 75 0.76 -11.36 -0.35
N SER A 76 0.95 -12.38 -1.19
CA SER A 76 1.27 -12.23 -2.61
C SER A 76 0.14 -11.59 -3.44
N ASP A 77 -1.09 -11.57 -2.91
CA ASP A 77 -2.25 -10.88 -3.48
C ASP A 77 -2.26 -9.37 -3.24
N ILE A 78 -1.43 -8.87 -2.32
CA ILE A 78 -1.24 -7.45 -2.01
C ILE A 78 -0.09 -6.89 -2.85
N LEU A 79 -0.40 -5.88 -3.66
CA LEU A 79 0.57 -5.11 -4.41
C LEU A 79 0.77 -3.73 -3.80
N ILE A 80 2.04 -3.41 -3.56
CA ILE A 80 2.49 -2.08 -3.19
C ILE A 80 2.86 -1.31 -4.46
N VAL A 81 2.20 -0.18 -4.67
CA VAL A 81 2.47 0.77 -5.74
C VAL A 81 3.14 2.00 -5.13
N ASP A 82 4.46 2.02 -5.19
CA ASP A 82 5.29 3.13 -4.72
C ASP A 82 5.38 4.19 -5.81
N ILE A 83 4.61 5.25 -5.63
CA ILE A 83 4.46 6.33 -6.63
C ILE A 83 5.74 7.15 -6.72
N ASP A 84 6.42 7.39 -5.60
CA ASP A 84 7.58 8.28 -5.57
C ASP A 84 8.82 7.65 -6.21
N HIS A 85 8.83 6.33 -6.34
CA HIS A 85 9.96 5.57 -6.90
C HIS A 85 9.60 4.75 -8.15
N ASP A 86 8.41 4.97 -8.73
CA ASP A 86 7.91 4.27 -9.92
C ASP A 86 8.06 2.74 -9.83
N ARG A 87 7.66 2.17 -8.69
CA ARG A 87 7.87 0.74 -8.39
C ARG A 87 6.58 0.05 -7.99
N ILE A 88 6.39 -1.16 -8.50
CA ILE A 88 5.31 -2.06 -8.10
C ILE A 88 5.94 -3.34 -7.59
N ARG A 89 5.51 -3.80 -6.41
CA ARG A 89 6.04 -5.00 -5.74
C ARG A 89 4.92 -5.74 -5.02
N SER A 90 5.08 -7.05 -4.83
CA SER A 90 4.25 -7.76 -3.85
C SER A 90 4.57 -7.25 -2.44
N LEU A 91 3.64 -7.38 -1.49
CA LEU A 91 3.91 -7.01 -0.10
C LEU A 91 5.11 -7.81 0.46
N ASN A 92 5.21 -9.10 0.12
CA ASN A 92 6.34 -9.94 0.54
C ASN A 92 7.70 -9.37 0.07
N ASP A 93 7.80 -8.99 -1.21
CA ASP A 93 9.01 -8.37 -1.78
C ASP A 93 9.27 -6.97 -1.21
N TYR A 94 8.21 -6.25 -0.88
CA TYR A 94 8.32 -4.93 -0.27
C TYR A 94 8.90 -5.00 1.14
N LEU A 95 8.37 -5.90 1.98
CA LEU A 95 8.79 -6.08 3.37
C LEU A 95 10.22 -6.62 3.49
N SER A 96 10.59 -7.59 2.64
CA SER A 96 11.96 -8.13 2.64
C SER A 96 13.01 -7.05 2.36
N ASN A 97 12.74 -6.10 1.46
CA ASN A 97 13.65 -4.98 1.18
C ASN A 97 13.73 -3.96 2.32
N GLN A 98 12.67 -3.77 3.09
CA GLN A 98 12.68 -2.86 4.24
C GLN A 98 13.49 -3.40 5.43
N SER A 99 13.50 -4.73 5.63
CA SER A 99 14.35 -5.37 6.64
C SER A 99 15.84 -5.07 6.43
N TYR A 100 16.29 -4.98 5.16
CA TYR A 100 17.68 -4.59 4.85
C TYR A 100 17.97 -3.11 5.11
N ARG A 101 16.98 -2.23 4.95
CA ARG A 101 17.16 -0.79 5.14
C ARG A 101 17.25 -0.41 6.62
N GLY A 102 16.49 -1.07 7.49
CA GLY A 102 16.56 -0.88 8.94
C GLY A 102 17.90 -1.27 9.57
N SER A 103 18.66 -2.19 8.96
CA SER A 103 20.01 -2.54 9.44
C SER A 103 21.07 -1.50 9.06
N ALA A 104 20.88 -0.74 7.98
CA ALA A 104 21.84 0.27 7.52
C ALA A 104 21.76 1.59 8.30
N GLU A 105 20.59 1.91 8.87
CA GLU A 105 20.39 3.14 9.66
C GLU A 105 20.85 3.01 11.12
N ASN A 106 21.13 1.79 11.60
CA ASN A 106 21.62 1.53 12.96
C ASN A 106 23.16 1.56 13.09
N LEU A 107 23.89 1.99 12.05
CA LEU A 107 25.36 2.02 12.02
C LEU A 107 25.98 3.44 11.98
N ASN A 108 25.16 4.50 12.10
CA ASN A 108 25.65 5.89 12.12
C ASN A 108 25.29 6.61 13.43
#